data_AF-A0A6J4UWQ2-F1
#
_entry.id   AF-A0A6J4UWQ2-F1
#
_cell.length_a   1.000
_cell.length_b   1.000
_cell.length_c   1.000
_cell.angle_alpha   90.00
_cell.angle_beta   90.00
_cell.angle_gamma   90.00
#
_symmetry.space_group_name_H-M   'P 1'
#
loop_
_entity.id
_entity.type
_entity.pdbx_description
1 polymer ?
#
loop_
_entity_poly.entity_id
_entity_poly.type
_entity_poly.pdbx_seq_one_letter_code
_entity_poly.pdbx_strand_id
1 'polypeptide(L)'
;MSVGGLQVLSVTVVVYTEGDGPEGPQELLAPTGRVGTYELPLAGGGGGVQVVGAWHTPVDNLPAITAFSRLDVVPSQQNPGGVVLTAAGQPGQRGRIRLRITALCEATTARRGGY
;
A
#
# COMPACT_ATOMS: atom_id res chain seq x y z
N MET A 1 9.94 -27.19 -13.91
CA MET A 1 8.84 -26.38 -14.46
C MET A 1 8.10 -25.78 -13.29
N SER A 2 8.26 -24.49 -12.97
CA SER A 2 7.39 -23.85 -11.97
C SER A 2 6.10 -23.44 -12.65
N VAL A 3 4.99 -24.01 -12.19
CA VAL A 3 3.67 -23.42 -12.40
C VAL A 3 3.71 -22.05 -11.75
N GLY A 4 3.30 -20.99 -12.45
CA GLY A 4 3.32 -19.61 -11.97
C GLY A 4 2.69 -19.53 -10.58
N GLY A 5 3.53 -19.36 -9.56
CA GLY A 5 3.11 -19.41 -8.18
C GLY A 5 2.49 -18.08 -7.79
N LEU A 6 1.23 -18.10 -7.39
CA LEU A 6 0.65 -16.99 -6.65
C LEU A 6 1.35 -16.91 -5.28
N GLN A 7 1.78 -15.71 -4.91
CA GLN A 7 2.35 -15.43 -3.61
C GLN A 7 1.63 -14.24 -2.97
N VAL A 8 1.60 -14.23 -1.65
CA VAL A 8 1.02 -13.13 -0.88
C VAL A 8 2.17 -12.35 -0.23
N LEU A 9 2.27 -11.06 -0.54
CA LEU A 9 3.22 -10.15 0.07
C LEU A 9 2.47 -9.16 0.96
N SER A 10 3.12 -8.67 2.01
CA SER A 10 2.52 -7.64 2.85
C SER A 10 3.54 -6.66 3.38
N VAL A 11 3.11 -5.41 3.53
CA VAL A 11 3.87 -4.32 4.15
C VAL A 11 2.97 -3.65 5.18
N THR A 12 3.56 -3.17 6.27
CA THR A 12 2.84 -2.40 7.29
C THR A 12 3.21 -0.94 7.13
N VAL A 13 2.22 -0.05 7.18
CA VAL A 13 2.41 1.40 7.14
C VAL A 13 1.64 2.05 8.27
N VAL A 14 2.04 3.26 8.66
CA VAL A 14 1.26 4.11 9.57
C VAL A 14 0.73 5.28 8.78
N VAL A 15 -0.59 5.49 8.82
CA VAL A 15 -1.24 6.63 8.19
C VAL A 15 -1.76 7.56 9.28
N TYR A 16 -1.52 8.87 9.14
CA TYR A 16 -1.92 9.86 10.13
C TYR A 16 -2.48 11.12 9.49
N THR A 17 -3.45 11.79 10.12
CA THR A 17 -4.06 13.02 9.56
C THR A 17 -3.39 14.31 10.03
N GLU A 18 -2.79 14.31 11.23
CA GLU A 18 -2.03 15.42 11.82
C GLU A 18 -0.91 14.85 12.72
N GLY A 19 0.25 15.53 12.79
CA GLY A 19 1.42 15.11 13.58
C GLY A 19 2.72 15.75 13.08
N ASP A 20 3.80 15.63 13.87
CA ASP A 20 5.12 16.20 13.60
C ASP A 20 5.88 15.42 12.51
N GLY A 21 5.33 15.40 11.29
CA GLY A 21 5.96 14.76 10.15
C GLY A 21 6.13 13.23 10.29
N PRO A 22 6.80 12.58 9.33
CA PRO A 22 7.08 11.16 9.41
C PRO A 22 8.18 10.92 10.47
N GLU A 23 7.85 10.19 11.54
CA GLU A 23 8.82 9.80 12.58
C GLU A 23 9.66 8.57 12.18
N GLY A 24 9.34 7.95 11.04
CA GLY A 24 10.03 6.77 10.54
C GLY A 24 9.71 6.42 9.09
N PRO A 25 10.42 5.42 8.52
CA PRO A 25 10.05 4.86 7.22
C PRO A 25 8.64 4.27 7.31
N GLN A 26 7.84 4.42 6.25
CA GLN A 26 6.46 3.91 6.16
C GLN A 26 5.40 4.69 6.96
N GLU A 27 5.71 5.91 7.41
CA GLU A 27 4.71 6.87 7.89
C GLU A 27 4.21 7.78 6.77
N LEU A 28 2.90 7.85 6.59
CA LEU A 28 2.25 8.50 5.45
C LEU A 28 1.19 9.48 5.95
N LEU A 29 1.30 10.74 5.51
CA LEU A 29 0.33 11.77 5.86
C LEU A 29 -0.97 11.58 5.04
N ALA A 30 -2.12 11.56 5.68
CA ALA A 30 -3.42 11.69 5.01
C ALA A 30 -3.85 13.17 5.09
N PRO A 31 -3.53 13.99 4.07
CA PRO A 31 -3.84 15.42 4.13
C PRO A 31 -5.35 15.65 4.23
N THR A 32 -5.73 16.74 4.88
CA THR A 32 -7.11 17.23 4.89
C THR A 32 -7.35 18.10 3.65
N GLY A 33 -8.51 17.96 3.01
CA GLY A 33 -8.90 18.76 1.83
C GLY A 33 -8.26 18.37 0.48
N ARG A 34 -7.36 17.38 0.45
CA ARG A 34 -6.82 16.76 -0.78
C ARG A 34 -6.54 15.28 -0.56
N VAL A 35 -6.17 14.57 -1.63
CA VAL A 35 -5.76 13.16 -1.56
C VAL A 35 -4.23 13.07 -1.65
N GLY A 36 -3.61 12.39 -0.68
CA GLY A 36 -2.22 11.96 -0.76
C GLY A 36 -2.13 10.62 -1.50
N THR A 37 -1.11 10.46 -2.33
CA THR A 37 -0.87 9.24 -3.12
C THR A 37 0.56 8.75 -2.85
N TYR A 38 0.68 7.48 -2.46
CA TYR A 38 1.94 6.90 -1.98
C TYR A 38 2.24 5.60 -2.71
N GLU A 39 3.38 5.57 -3.39
CA GLU A 39 3.95 4.35 -3.99
C GLU A 39 4.66 3.53 -2.92
N LEU A 40 4.23 2.29 -2.75
CA LEU A 40 4.74 1.37 -1.73
C LEU A 40 5.33 0.14 -2.40
N PRO A 41 6.66 -0.02 -2.40
CA PRO A 41 7.27 -1.26 -2.85
C PRO A 41 6.98 -2.38 -1.84
N LEU A 42 6.57 -3.54 -2.34
CA LEU A 42 6.44 -4.73 -1.50
C LEU A 42 7.80 -5.43 -1.42
N ALA A 43 8.28 -5.71 -0.21
CA ALA A 43 9.52 -6.45 -0.01
C ALA A 43 9.41 -7.82 -0.73
N GLY A 44 10.27 -8.06 -1.72
CA GLY A 44 10.23 -9.23 -2.61
C GLY A 44 9.69 -8.97 -4.02
N GLY A 45 9.16 -7.78 -4.32
CA GLY A 45 8.67 -7.37 -5.64
C GLY A 45 9.77 -7.02 -6.67
N GLY A 46 10.93 -7.68 -6.60
CA GLY A 46 12.01 -7.44 -7.58
C GLY A 46 11.69 -8.10 -8.92
N GLY A 47 11.72 -7.33 -10.01
CA GLY A 47 11.91 -7.72 -11.43
C GLY A 47 11.06 -8.82 -12.09
N GLY A 48 10.28 -9.59 -11.33
CA GLY A 48 9.63 -10.82 -11.77
C GLY A 48 8.39 -11.14 -10.95
N VAL A 49 7.77 -10.11 -10.38
CA VAL A 49 6.51 -10.22 -9.62
C VAL A 49 5.57 -9.11 -10.09
N GLN A 50 4.32 -9.47 -10.35
CA GLN A 50 3.24 -8.55 -10.68
C GLN A 50 2.14 -8.63 -9.62
N VAL A 51 1.75 -7.49 -9.05
CA VAL A 51 0.60 -7.40 -8.15
C VAL A 51 -0.67 -7.47 -8.99
N VAL A 52 -1.55 -8.43 -8.66
CA VAL A 52 -2.85 -8.63 -9.34
C VAL A 52 -4.02 -8.16 -8.48
N GLY A 53 -3.83 -8.02 -7.17
CA GLY A 53 -4.82 -7.46 -6.26
C GLY A 53 -4.19 -7.01 -4.95
N ALA A 54 -4.76 -5.98 -4.32
CA ALA A 54 -4.28 -5.45 -3.05
C ALA A 54 -5.45 -5.01 -2.16
N TRP A 55 -5.27 -5.12 -0.85
CA TRP A 55 -6.21 -4.64 0.16
C TRP A 55 -5.46 -4.19 1.41
N HIS A 56 -6.08 -3.34 2.21
CA HIS A 56 -5.54 -2.92 3.50
C HIS A 56 -6.40 -3.46 4.64
N THR A 57 -5.76 -3.67 5.79
CA THR A 57 -6.43 -4.13 7.01
C THR A 57 -5.90 -3.31 8.18
N PRO A 58 -6.77 -2.63 8.94
CA PRO A 58 -6.38 -1.98 10.19
C PRO A 58 -5.80 -2.98 11.19
N VAL A 59 -4.69 -2.63 11.84
CA VAL A 59 -4.02 -3.53 12.80
C VAL A 59 -4.38 -3.21 14.26
N ASP A 60 -4.41 -1.93 14.64
CA ASP A 60 -4.46 -1.58 16.07
C ASP A 60 -5.69 -0.74 16.49
N ASN A 61 -6.19 0.17 15.64
CA ASN A 61 -7.14 1.21 16.05
C ASN A 61 -8.28 1.40 15.05
N LEU A 62 -9.33 0.57 15.14
CA LEU A 62 -10.54 0.73 14.34
C LEU A 62 -11.24 2.10 14.52
N PRO A 63 -11.35 2.69 15.73
CA PRO A 63 -11.96 4.01 15.88
C PRO A 63 -11.19 5.12 15.14
N ALA A 64 -9.86 4.98 15.00
CA ALA A 64 -9.06 5.96 14.26
C ALA A 64 -9.37 5.97 12.76
N ILE A 65 -10.01 4.92 12.22
CA ILE A 65 -10.36 4.86 10.79
C ILE A 65 -11.38 5.95 10.41
N THR A 66 -12.22 6.39 11.35
CA THR A 66 -13.23 7.41 11.09
C THR A 66 -12.63 8.78 10.82
N ALA A 67 -11.37 9.00 11.24
CA ALA A 67 -10.61 10.21 10.94
C ALA A 67 -10.18 10.28 9.47
N PHE A 68 -10.37 9.22 8.69
CA PHE A 68 -10.00 9.17 7.28
C PHE A 68 -11.25 9.18 6.40
N SER A 69 -11.29 10.09 5.43
CA SER A 69 -12.34 10.14 4.41
C SER A 69 -12.06 9.20 3.25
N ARG A 70 -10.79 8.82 3.08
CA ARG A 70 -10.34 7.89 2.04
C ARG A 70 -9.14 7.10 2.52
N LEU A 71 -9.19 5.79 2.32
CA LEU A 71 -8.08 4.85 2.41
C LEU A 71 -8.33 3.80 1.33
N ASP A 72 -7.67 3.91 0.19
CA ASP A 72 -7.76 2.89 -0.87
C ASP A 72 -6.37 2.40 -1.22
N VAL A 73 -6.26 1.13 -1.55
CA VAL A 73 -5.03 0.55 -2.07
C VAL A 73 -5.31 -0.18 -3.38
N VAL A 74 -4.43 0.03 -4.36
CA VAL A 74 -4.53 -0.58 -5.70
C VAL A 74 -3.16 -1.03 -6.18
N PRO A 75 -3.07 -2.01 -7.10
CA PRO A 75 -1.82 -2.32 -7.78
C PRO A 75 -1.23 -1.08 -8.48
N SER A 76 0.10 -0.89 -8.41
CA SER A 76 0.74 0.22 -9.12
C SER A 76 0.88 -0.10 -10.62
N GLN A 77 0.58 0.89 -11.46
CA GLN A 77 0.83 0.82 -12.90
C GLN A 77 2.29 1.13 -13.27
N GLN A 78 3.00 1.87 -12.40
CA GLN A 78 4.38 2.29 -12.63
C GLN A 78 5.37 1.27 -12.06
N ASN A 79 4.99 0.60 -10.96
CA ASN A 79 5.79 -0.42 -10.30
C ASN A 79 4.99 -1.73 -10.19
N PRO A 80 5.16 -2.67 -11.13
CA PRO A 80 4.42 -3.94 -11.12
C PRO A 80 4.54 -4.75 -9.83
N GLY A 81 5.64 -4.59 -9.07
CA GLY A 81 5.86 -5.24 -7.78
C GLY A 81 5.38 -4.42 -6.57
N GLY A 82 4.67 -3.32 -6.80
CA GLY A 82 4.24 -2.36 -5.78
C GLY A 82 2.75 -2.05 -5.82
N VAL A 83 2.33 -1.26 -4.84
CA VAL A 83 0.95 -0.80 -4.68
C VAL A 83 0.91 0.70 -4.46
N VAL A 84 -0.18 1.32 -4.86
CA VAL A 84 -0.48 2.72 -4.57
C VAL A 84 -1.48 2.77 -3.44
N LEU A 85 -1.11 3.43 -2.35
CA LEU A 85 -2.04 3.82 -1.29
C LEU A 85 -2.50 5.26 -1.55
N THR A 86 -3.82 5.48 -1.56
CA THR A 86 -4.41 6.81 -1.51
C THR A 86 -5.04 7.05 -0.15
N ALA A 87 -4.75 8.21 0.44
CA ALA A 87 -5.23 8.55 1.77
C ALA A 87 -5.68 10.01 1.84
N ALA A 88 -6.80 10.25 2.53
CA ALA A 88 -7.29 11.60 2.84
C ALA A 88 -7.89 11.63 4.25
N GLY A 89 -7.59 12.70 4.99
CA GLY A 89 -8.14 12.93 6.32
C GLY A 89 -9.53 13.57 6.27
N GLN A 90 -10.33 13.35 7.31
CA GLN A 90 -11.53 14.12 7.58
C GLN A 90 -11.16 15.47 8.19
N PRO A 91 -11.78 16.59 7.75
CA PRO A 91 -11.57 17.89 8.38
C PRO A 91 -11.91 17.85 9.88
N GLY A 92 -11.01 18.39 10.71
CA GLY A 92 -11.22 18.50 12.16
C GLY A 92 -11.07 17.19 12.94
N GLN A 93 -10.69 16.08 12.30
CA GLN A 93 -10.42 14.81 12.97
C GLN A 93 -8.93 14.47 12.99
N ARG A 94 -8.47 14.04 14.16
CA ARG A 94 -7.12 13.52 14.37
C ARG A 94 -7.17 12.00 14.40
N GLY A 95 -6.37 11.38 13.56
CA GLY A 95 -6.23 9.93 13.50
C GLY A 95 -4.80 9.53 13.21
N ARG A 96 -4.39 8.41 13.79
CA ARG A 96 -3.16 7.69 13.48
C ARG A 96 -3.50 6.21 13.51
N ILE A 97 -3.32 5.53 12.39
CA ILE A 97 -3.71 4.14 12.23
C ILE A 97 -2.58 3.35 11.57
N ARG A 98 -2.30 2.17 12.11
CA ARG A 98 -1.43 1.20 11.46
C ARG A 98 -2.26 0.36 10.50
N LEU A 99 -1.84 0.30 9.24
CA LEU A 99 -2.45 -0.50 8.20
C LEU A 99 -1.48 -1.59 7.76
N ARG A 100 -1.95 -2.82 7.72
CA ARG A 100 -1.30 -3.89 6.99
C ARG A 100 -1.85 -3.90 5.57
N ILE A 101 -0.99 -3.63 4.60
CA ILE A 101 -1.30 -3.73 3.18
C ILE A 101 -0.86 -5.11 2.71
N THR A 102 -1.79 -5.85 2.12
CA THR A 102 -1.58 -7.20 1.61
C THR A 102 -1.86 -7.21 0.12
N ALA A 103 -1.01 -7.90 -0.62
CA ALA A 103 -1.10 -8.01 -2.06
C ALA A 103 -0.99 -9.46 -2.50
N LEU A 104 -1.88 -9.85 -3.41
CA LEU A 104 -1.76 -11.07 -4.18
C LEU A 104 -0.90 -10.77 -5.40
N CYS A 105 0.17 -11.54 -5.56
CA CYS A 105 1.13 -11.35 -6.62
C CYS A 105 1.31 -12.62 -7.45
N GLU A 106 1.52 -12.45 -8.73
CA GLU A 106 1.88 -13.51 -9.66
C GLU A 106 3.37 -13.37 -10.05
N ALA A 107 4.07 -14.49 -10.16
CA ALA A 107 5.42 -14.49 -10.71
C ALA A 107 5.37 -14.17 -12.21
N THR A 108 5.96 -13.04 -12.63
CA THR A 108 6.14 -12.74 -14.05
C THR A 108 7.30 -13.56 -14.58
N THR A 109 7.00 -14.67 -15.27
CA THR A 109 7.99 -15.29 -16.16
C THR A 109 8.35 -14.27 -17.22
N ALA A 110 9.53 -13.65 -17.10
CA ALA A 110 10.12 -12.94 -18.22
C ALA A 110 10.10 -13.89 -19.42
N ARG A 111 9.29 -13.60 -20.44
CA ARG A 111 9.46 -14.25 -21.75
C ARG A 111 10.88 -13.89 -22.17
N ARG A 112 11.81 -14.84 -22.03
CA ARG A 112 13.05 -14.83 -22.81
C ARG A 112 12.59 -14.83 -24.26
N GLY A 113 12.55 -13.66 -24.88
CA GLY A 113 12.44 -13.55 -26.32
C GLY A 113 13.68 -14.18 -26.92
N GLY A 114 13.57 -15.45 -27.29
CA GLY A 114 14.32 -15.96 -28.43
C GLY A 114 13.64 -15.42 -29.68
N TYR A 115 14.40 -14.74 -30.52
CA TYR A 115 14.94 -15.25 -31.78
C TYR A 115 16.07 -14.31 -32.23
#